data_AF-A0A8H9UY20-F1
#
_entry.id   AF-A0A8H9UY20-F1
#
_cell.length_a   1.000
_cell.length_b   1.000
_cell.length_c   1.000
_cell.angle_alpha   90.00
_cell.angle_beta   90.00
_cell.angle_gamma   90.00
#
_symmetry.space_group_name_H-M   'P 1'
#
loop_
_entity.id
_entity.type
_entity.pdbx_description
1 polymer ?
#
loop_
_entity_poly.entity_id
_entity_poly.type
_entity_poly.pdbx_seq_one_letter_code
_entity_poly.pdbx_strand_id
1 'polypeptide(L)'
;MKRKKKFKLITAITLIFTFLLTNIKVFAIEITSTDAESYLNYDSPTWGKVLPIGNHRYYVPDSLKTCYCLNTGALNPTGEDYTKEIPVDAGIETIIYWGYPAKDGSEWGLTKDEYRYVTQLAIWAYQKEAGLSRGLVRERLQSGTVPLSKLKPAIDFLVEKAKARELPTFFEVTPSNIEAHQEGDYFVSEPIKIKSDYTFSNAKVSIKSSSNPNLMDVIKIKDMDGDERNKFNSNESFRVYIPIDAETGDIKVDVKAIIDLPASLAYATPVQGKQDMGLVDMKTTPREKDNITVSWTGLNGAVQVIKKGDDGKLLTGAKFVLKNASGENVAEATSQDGKAVFNDIKPAEYTIHEVEAPQGYLVTNPVNVTVKPNKVSIAEMTDTQVKGKIQVLKVDEETNTPLQGAEFEITQDGKHIETITTGENGIATSSLLPFGNYLVKEIKAPAKYVLNGEEHPVTISENGKTIEITHTNRVIKGKVAVKKTDSEIADLNLEGAEFTIYDNNKNS
;
A
#
# COMPACT_ATOMS: atom_id res chain seq x y z
N MET A 1 59.65 15.98 6.97
CA MET A 1 58.94 15.75 8.25
C MET A 1 57.83 14.73 8.06
N LYS A 2 57.81 13.71 8.94
CA LYS A 2 57.11 12.42 8.79
C LYS A 2 55.58 12.54 8.77
N ARG A 3 54.94 11.95 7.74
CA ARG A 3 53.49 11.66 7.70
C ARG A 3 53.15 10.59 8.75
N LYS A 4 52.43 10.97 9.81
CA LYS A 4 51.83 10.03 10.76
C LYS A 4 50.61 9.37 10.11
N LYS A 5 50.72 8.08 9.76
CA LYS A 5 49.58 7.22 9.44
C LYS A 5 48.74 7.05 10.70
N LYS A 6 47.48 7.50 10.69
CA LYS A 6 46.48 7.15 11.70
C LYS A 6 46.00 5.72 11.40
N PHE A 7 46.45 4.76 12.19
CA PHE A 7 45.81 3.44 12.25
C PHE A 7 44.48 3.61 12.99
N LYS A 8 43.35 3.35 12.32
CA LYS A 8 42.06 3.10 12.97
C LYS A 8 42.14 1.70 13.57
N LEU A 9 42.15 1.65 14.90
CA LEU A 9 41.96 0.41 15.66
C LEU A 9 40.52 -0.05 15.41
N ILE A 10 40.35 -1.13 14.64
CA ILE A 10 39.08 -1.85 14.57
C ILE A 10 39.01 -2.66 15.86
N THR A 11 38.19 -2.19 16.81
CA THR A 11 37.83 -2.96 18.00
C THR A 11 36.95 -4.11 17.55
N ALA A 12 37.57 -5.23 17.19
CA ALA A 12 36.86 -6.51 17.16
C ALA A 12 36.45 -6.81 18.61
N ILE A 13 35.14 -6.76 18.86
CA ILE A 13 34.56 -7.28 20.10
C ILE A 13 34.69 -8.80 20.00
N THR A 14 35.86 -9.30 20.37
CA THR A 14 36.04 -10.71 20.73
C THR A 14 35.29 -10.88 22.03
N LEU A 15 34.10 -11.49 21.94
CA LEU A 15 33.33 -11.92 23.11
C LEU A 15 34.13 -13.04 23.80
N ILE A 16 35.10 -12.63 24.62
CA ILE A 16 35.81 -13.52 25.52
C ILE A 16 34.81 -13.85 26.63
N PHE A 17 34.18 -15.02 26.51
CA PHE A 17 33.48 -15.65 27.62
C PHE A 17 34.54 -16.05 28.64
N THR A 18 34.88 -15.15 29.56
CA THR A 18 35.55 -15.50 30.81
C THR A 18 34.56 -16.30 31.65
N PHE A 19 34.59 -17.63 31.48
CA PHE A 19 33.99 -18.55 32.44
C PHE A 19 34.72 -18.38 33.79
N LEU A 20 34.07 -17.64 34.69
CA LEU A 20 34.30 -17.77 36.12
C LEU A 20 33.93 -19.21 36.50
N LEU A 21 34.95 -20.04 36.68
CA LEU A 21 34.88 -21.35 37.33
C LEU A 21 34.17 -21.19 38.69
N THR A 22 32.87 -21.46 38.72
CA THR A 22 32.13 -21.70 39.97
C THR A 22 31.14 -22.83 39.74
N ASN A 23 31.31 -23.89 40.53
CA ASN A 23 30.48 -25.09 40.65
C ASN A 23 30.44 -26.02 39.43
N ILE A 24 31.47 -26.86 39.29
CA ILE A 24 31.33 -28.15 38.60
C ILE A 24 30.32 -28.98 39.41
N LYS A 25 29.02 -28.83 39.13
CA LYS A 25 28.05 -29.86 39.47
C LYS A 25 28.34 -31.01 38.51
N VAL A 26 29.23 -31.92 38.92
CA VAL A 26 29.37 -33.22 38.30
C VAL A 26 28.03 -33.92 38.51
N PHE A 27 27.18 -33.94 37.49
CA PHE A 27 25.96 -34.73 37.51
C PHE A 27 26.32 -36.16 37.13
N ALA A 28 26.24 -37.06 38.11
CA ALA A 28 26.21 -38.49 37.85
C ALA A 28 24.89 -38.84 37.16
N ILE A 29 24.96 -39.61 36.07
CA ILE A 29 23.79 -40.12 35.36
C ILE A 29 23.83 -41.64 35.42
N GLU A 30 22.87 -42.24 36.11
CA GLU A 30 22.70 -43.69 36.15
C GLU A 30 22.08 -44.18 34.82
N ILE A 31 22.73 -45.16 34.19
CA ILE A 31 22.28 -45.77 32.94
C ILE A 31 21.90 -47.22 33.20
N THR A 32 20.68 -47.59 32.81
CA THR A 32 20.17 -48.96 32.89
C THR A 32 20.01 -49.55 31.48
N SER A 33 20.08 -50.88 31.38
CA SER A 33 19.75 -51.61 30.16
C SER A 33 18.67 -52.65 30.41
N THR A 34 17.84 -52.93 29.41
CA THR A 34 17.01 -54.14 29.40
C THR A 34 17.64 -55.26 28.58
N ASP A 35 17.34 -56.50 28.96
CA ASP A 35 17.64 -57.68 28.18
C ASP A 35 16.51 -57.89 27.16
N ALA A 36 16.71 -57.45 25.91
CA ALA A 36 15.82 -57.78 24.80
C ALA A 36 16.46 -58.84 23.90
N GLU A 37 15.72 -59.36 22.92
CA GLU A 37 16.29 -60.17 21.85
C GLU A 37 16.96 -59.29 20.78
N SER A 38 18.04 -59.77 20.17
CA SER A 38 18.69 -59.05 19.06
C SER A 38 17.86 -59.17 17.78
N TYR A 39 17.56 -58.04 17.15
CA TYR A 39 16.83 -58.06 15.88
C TYR A 39 17.66 -58.57 14.70
N LEU A 40 18.95 -58.22 14.66
CA LEU A 40 19.88 -58.64 13.61
C LEU A 40 21.06 -59.41 14.20
N ASN A 41 21.67 -60.21 13.32
CA ASN A 41 22.92 -60.91 13.58
C ASN A 41 24.05 -60.32 12.73
N TYR A 42 25.30 -60.62 13.05
CA TYR A 42 26.46 -60.32 12.21
C TYR A 42 27.34 -61.54 12.01
N ASP A 43 27.95 -61.62 10.83
CA ASP A 43 29.04 -62.57 10.58
C ASP A 43 30.33 -62.07 11.25
N SER A 44 30.81 -62.81 12.25
CA SER A 44 31.96 -62.43 13.08
C SER A 44 33.26 -63.02 12.53
N PRO A 45 34.17 -62.21 11.95
CA PRO A 45 35.43 -62.72 11.43
C PRO A 45 36.35 -63.24 12.54
N THR A 46 36.18 -62.73 13.76
CA THR A 46 36.97 -63.12 14.93
C THR A 46 36.61 -64.52 15.41
N TRP A 47 35.34 -64.92 15.27
CA TRP A 47 34.83 -66.19 15.81
C TRP A 47 34.39 -67.18 14.72
N GLY A 48 34.40 -66.77 13.45
CA GLY A 48 34.00 -67.60 12.32
C GLY A 48 32.54 -68.06 12.37
N LYS A 49 31.66 -67.32 13.06
CA LYS A 49 30.25 -67.67 13.25
C LYS A 49 29.36 -66.42 13.27
N VAL A 50 28.08 -66.66 13.02
CA VAL A 50 27.01 -65.66 13.14
C VAL A 50 26.70 -65.43 14.62
N LEU A 51 26.68 -64.16 15.03
CA LEU A 51 26.44 -63.74 16.41
C LEU A 51 25.31 -62.70 16.48
N PRO A 52 24.49 -62.70 17.55
CA PRO A 52 23.49 -61.66 17.78
C PRO A 52 24.14 -60.29 18.00
N ILE A 53 23.55 -59.23 17.45
CA ILE A 53 24.03 -57.85 17.63
C ILE A 53 23.17 -57.13 18.65
N GLY A 54 23.79 -56.63 19.72
CA GLY A 54 23.23 -55.56 20.56
C GLY A 54 21.81 -55.82 21.07
N ASN A 55 21.66 -56.79 21.97
CA ASN A 55 20.36 -57.15 22.53
C ASN A 55 19.93 -56.18 23.67
N HIS A 56 20.87 -55.39 24.20
CA HIS A 56 20.62 -54.41 25.25
C HIS A 56 20.02 -53.09 24.72
N ARG A 57 19.14 -52.50 25.52
CA ARG A 57 18.47 -51.22 25.24
C ARG A 57 18.73 -50.28 26.42
N TYR A 58 19.56 -49.26 26.20
CA TYR A 58 20.01 -48.32 27.25
C TYR A 58 19.08 -47.12 27.50
N TYR A 59 18.74 -46.80 28.74
CA TYR A 59 17.98 -45.60 29.06
C TYR A 59 18.32 -45.08 30.45
N VAL A 60 17.97 -43.83 30.72
CA VAL A 60 18.02 -43.25 32.06
C VAL A 60 16.69 -43.53 32.77
N PRO A 61 16.66 -44.28 33.89
CA PRO A 61 15.41 -44.71 34.55
C PRO A 61 14.43 -43.58 34.87
N ASP A 62 14.93 -42.47 35.42
CA ASP A 62 14.09 -41.38 35.94
C ASP A 62 13.68 -40.34 34.88
N SER A 63 14.15 -40.48 33.63
CA SER A 63 13.85 -39.51 32.56
C SER A 63 13.51 -40.14 31.21
N LEU A 64 13.63 -41.47 31.07
CA LEU A 64 13.45 -42.21 29.81
C LEU A 64 14.27 -41.66 28.64
N LYS A 65 15.34 -40.90 28.93
CA LYS A 65 16.26 -40.41 27.91
C LYS A 65 16.88 -41.59 27.18
N THR A 66 17.05 -41.41 25.89
CA THR A 66 17.59 -42.46 25.03
C THR A 66 19.10 -42.45 25.11
N CYS A 67 19.69 -43.62 25.34
CA CYS A 67 21.13 -43.77 25.40
C CYS A 67 21.63 -44.67 24.25
N TYR A 68 22.82 -44.36 23.75
CA TYR A 68 23.50 -45.06 22.67
C TYR A 68 24.94 -45.39 23.03
N CYS A 69 25.32 -46.64 22.78
CA CYS A 69 26.69 -47.11 22.87
C CYS A 69 27.58 -46.41 21.84
N LEU A 70 28.72 -45.87 22.27
CA LEU A 70 29.69 -45.25 21.37
C LEU A 70 30.94 -46.11 21.13
N ASN A 71 31.07 -47.27 21.76
CA ASN A 71 32.18 -48.21 21.49
C ASN A 71 31.64 -49.61 21.21
N THR A 72 31.65 -49.98 19.94
CA THR A 72 31.22 -51.31 19.49
C THR A 72 32.05 -52.41 20.16
N GLY A 73 31.39 -53.38 20.79
CA GLY A 73 32.02 -54.54 21.43
C GLY A 73 32.50 -54.33 22.88
N ALA A 74 32.32 -53.15 23.46
CA ALA A 74 32.54 -52.92 24.88
C ALA A 74 31.36 -53.43 25.73
N LEU A 75 31.61 -53.71 27.01
CA LEU A 75 30.59 -54.20 27.94
C LEU A 75 29.53 -53.12 28.23
N ASN A 76 28.32 -53.56 28.58
CA ASN A 76 27.24 -52.69 29.01
C ASN A 76 27.54 -52.00 30.35
N PRO A 77 27.02 -50.78 30.56
CA PRO A 77 26.92 -50.21 31.90
C PRO A 77 26.10 -51.13 32.81
N THR A 78 26.46 -51.17 34.08
CA THR A 78 25.77 -51.92 35.15
C THR A 78 25.53 -51.01 36.36
N GLY A 79 25.12 -49.76 36.10
CA GLY A 79 24.84 -48.75 37.14
C GLY A 79 26.02 -47.82 37.48
N GLU A 80 27.00 -47.64 36.58
CA GLU A 80 28.08 -46.67 36.78
C GLU A 80 27.63 -45.21 36.59
N ASP A 81 28.25 -44.31 37.36
CA ASP A 81 28.10 -42.86 37.23
C ASP A 81 29.01 -42.27 36.13
N TYR A 82 28.41 -41.86 35.01
CA TYR A 82 29.13 -41.17 33.94
C TYR A 82 29.29 -39.68 34.27
N THR A 83 30.53 -39.24 34.49
CA THR A 83 30.83 -37.89 35.00
C THR A 83 31.68 -37.03 34.05
N LYS A 84 32.34 -37.64 33.06
CA LYS A 84 33.27 -36.98 32.13
C LYS A 84 32.64 -36.82 30.76
N GLU A 85 32.15 -35.62 30.45
CA GLU A 85 31.63 -35.28 29.13
C GLU A 85 32.74 -35.30 28.06
N ILE A 86 32.41 -35.78 26.86
CA ILE A 86 33.29 -35.81 25.68
C ILE A 86 32.57 -35.19 24.47
N PRO A 87 33.31 -34.66 23.47
CA PRO A 87 32.71 -34.13 22.27
C PRO A 87 31.92 -35.18 21.49
N VAL A 88 30.77 -34.78 20.93
CA VAL A 88 29.98 -35.61 20.01
C VAL A 88 30.46 -35.37 18.58
N ASP A 89 30.63 -36.43 17.79
CA ASP A 89 30.96 -36.31 16.37
C ASP A 89 29.74 -35.78 15.58
N ALA A 90 29.98 -34.83 14.67
CA ALA A 90 28.90 -34.19 13.90
C ALA A 90 28.08 -35.17 13.03
N GLY A 91 28.68 -36.27 12.57
CA GLY A 91 27.94 -37.32 11.87
C GLY A 91 27.05 -38.13 12.81
N ILE A 92 27.51 -38.39 14.04
CA ILE A 92 26.67 -39.00 15.08
C ILE A 92 25.50 -38.06 15.43
N GLU A 93 25.74 -36.75 15.59
CA GLU A 93 24.66 -35.78 15.79
C GLU A 93 23.66 -35.79 14.63
N THR A 94 24.14 -35.87 13.39
CA THR A 94 23.30 -35.99 12.18
C THR A 94 22.43 -37.25 12.22
N ILE A 95 22.99 -38.39 12.65
CA ILE A 95 22.23 -39.63 12.87
C ILE A 95 21.14 -39.40 13.90
N ILE A 96 21.42 -38.69 14.99
CA ILE A 96 20.41 -38.42 16.02
C ILE A 96 19.29 -37.51 15.48
N TYR A 97 19.59 -36.52 14.66
CA TYR A 97 18.55 -35.66 14.06
C TYR A 97 17.58 -36.43 13.14
N TRP A 98 18.06 -37.46 12.45
CA TRP A 98 17.22 -38.32 11.60
C TRP A 98 16.72 -39.59 12.30
N GLY A 99 17.36 -39.99 13.40
CA GLY A 99 17.13 -41.24 14.11
C GLY A 99 16.20 -41.09 15.30
N TYR A 100 16.14 -42.12 16.13
CA TYR A 100 15.37 -42.10 17.37
C TYR A 100 16.14 -41.34 18.48
N PRO A 101 15.50 -40.54 19.34
CA PRO A 101 14.05 -40.31 19.46
C PRO A 101 13.51 -39.15 18.61
N ALA A 102 14.34 -38.49 17.80
CA ALA A 102 13.90 -37.35 16.97
C ALA A 102 12.79 -37.74 15.98
N LYS A 103 12.88 -38.96 15.44
CA LYS A 103 11.84 -39.64 14.66
C LYS A 103 11.53 -41.00 15.28
N ASP A 104 10.32 -41.49 15.09
CA ASP A 104 9.86 -42.75 15.68
C ASP A 104 10.00 -43.98 14.76
N GLY A 105 10.42 -43.76 13.50
CA GLY A 105 10.62 -44.80 12.50
C GLY A 105 9.36 -45.24 11.75
N SER A 106 8.21 -44.61 12.02
CA SER A 106 6.95 -44.93 11.34
C SER A 106 7.01 -44.72 9.82
N GLU A 107 7.80 -43.75 9.34
CA GLU A 107 8.06 -43.51 7.91
C GLU A 107 8.72 -44.72 7.20
N TRP A 108 9.39 -45.57 7.97
CA TRP A 108 10.02 -46.82 7.50
C TRP A 108 9.17 -48.06 7.80
N GLY A 109 7.96 -47.91 8.34
CA GLY A 109 7.14 -49.02 8.81
C GLY A 109 7.75 -49.77 10.01
N LEU A 110 8.58 -49.09 10.79
CA LEU A 110 9.28 -49.65 11.95
C LEU A 110 8.60 -49.25 13.25
N THR A 111 8.70 -50.12 14.26
CA THR A 111 8.34 -49.75 15.63
C THR A 111 9.40 -48.82 16.24
N LYS A 112 9.04 -48.08 17.30
CA LYS A 112 9.97 -47.22 18.04
C LYS A 112 11.22 -47.95 18.52
N ASP A 113 11.07 -49.19 19.02
CA ASP A 113 12.21 -49.98 19.49
C ASP A 113 13.08 -50.48 18.32
N GLU A 114 12.48 -50.88 17.19
CA GLU A 114 13.21 -51.24 15.98
C GLU A 114 14.00 -50.04 15.43
N TYR A 115 13.40 -48.84 15.40
CA TYR A 115 14.08 -47.65 14.89
C TYR A 115 15.17 -47.15 15.83
N ARG A 116 14.96 -47.29 17.14
CA ARG A 116 16.00 -47.10 18.14
C ARG A 116 17.19 -48.04 17.92
N TYR A 117 16.93 -49.32 17.69
CA TYR A 117 17.97 -50.29 17.37
C TYR A 117 18.69 -49.95 16.05
N VAL A 118 17.94 -49.59 15.01
CA VAL A 118 18.49 -49.08 13.74
C VAL A 118 19.43 -47.89 13.97
N THR A 119 19.03 -46.94 14.81
CA THR A 119 19.85 -45.76 15.14
C THR A 119 21.16 -46.17 15.83
N GLN A 120 21.13 -47.12 16.76
CA GLN A 120 22.34 -47.67 17.38
C GLN A 120 23.28 -48.32 16.36
N LEU A 121 22.74 -49.12 15.45
CA LEU A 121 23.55 -49.78 14.41
C LEU A 121 24.14 -48.77 13.44
N ALA A 122 23.38 -47.74 13.07
CA ALA A 122 23.85 -46.66 12.22
C ALA A 122 25.02 -45.90 12.86
N ILE A 123 24.98 -45.63 14.18
CA ILE A 123 26.10 -45.01 14.91
C ILE A 123 27.37 -45.86 14.78
N TRP A 124 27.29 -47.16 15.09
CA TRP A 124 28.46 -48.05 15.02
C TRP A 124 28.97 -48.23 13.58
N ALA A 125 28.07 -48.28 12.60
CA ALA A 125 28.40 -48.38 11.20
C ALA A 125 29.11 -47.12 10.69
N TYR A 126 28.56 -45.95 10.99
CA TYR A 126 29.18 -44.67 10.65
C TYR A 126 30.55 -44.53 11.31
N GLN A 127 30.69 -44.87 12.60
CA GLN A 127 32.00 -44.83 13.27
C GLN A 127 33.04 -45.72 12.60
N LYS A 128 32.64 -46.87 12.04
CA LYS A 128 33.52 -47.71 11.22
C LYS A 128 33.94 -47.00 9.95
N GLU A 129 32.97 -46.52 9.18
CA GLU A 129 33.20 -45.92 7.86
C GLU A 129 33.94 -44.58 7.92
N ALA A 130 33.74 -43.82 8.99
CA ALA A 130 34.45 -42.58 9.27
C ALA A 130 35.83 -42.80 9.92
N GLY A 131 36.23 -44.05 10.18
CA GLY A 131 37.53 -44.38 10.79
C GLY A 131 37.65 -43.97 12.26
N LEU A 132 36.53 -43.73 12.95
CA LEU A 132 36.48 -43.29 14.35
C LEU A 132 36.66 -44.45 15.34
N SER A 133 36.23 -45.66 14.98
CA SER A 133 36.36 -46.83 15.83
C SER A 133 36.41 -48.13 15.03
N ARG A 134 36.61 -49.28 15.70
CA ARG A 134 36.53 -50.60 15.06
C ARG A 134 35.14 -50.91 14.51
N GLY A 135 34.10 -50.27 15.06
CA GLY A 135 32.74 -50.12 14.54
C GLY A 135 32.03 -51.40 14.10
N LEU A 136 30.91 -51.22 13.39
CA LEU A 136 30.12 -52.28 12.76
C LEU A 136 30.31 -52.23 11.24
N VAL A 137 30.47 -53.39 10.60
CA VAL A 137 30.56 -53.48 9.12
C VAL A 137 29.18 -53.85 8.57
N ARG A 138 28.50 -52.91 7.90
CA ARG A 138 27.10 -53.05 7.47
C ARG A 138 26.87 -54.20 6.49
N GLU A 139 27.89 -54.53 5.69
CA GLU A 139 27.85 -55.61 4.70
C GLU A 139 27.81 -57.00 5.34
N ARG A 140 28.14 -57.10 6.64
CA ARG A 140 28.14 -58.36 7.39
C ARG A 140 26.86 -58.58 8.21
N LEU A 141 25.91 -57.67 8.13
CA LEU A 141 24.62 -57.82 8.79
C LEU A 141 23.81 -58.96 8.18
N GLN A 142 23.12 -59.71 9.03
CA GLN A 142 22.25 -60.83 8.67
C GLN A 142 20.93 -60.73 9.44
N SER A 143 19.89 -61.36 8.90
CA SER A 143 18.60 -61.47 9.57
C SER A 143 18.75 -62.16 10.93
N GLY A 144 18.04 -61.63 11.93
CA GLY A 144 17.86 -62.27 13.22
C GLY A 144 16.38 -62.56 13.44
N THR A 145 15.83 -62.11 14.56
CA THR A 145 14.38 -62.18 14.82
C THR A 145 13.59 -61.26 13.88
N VAL A 146 14.26 -60.29 13.24
CA VAL A 146 13.70 -59.41 12.22
C VAL A 146 14.48 -59.57 10.91
N PRO A 147 13.80 -59.59 9.73
CA PRO A 147 14.48 -59.64 8.44
C PRO A 147 15.41 -58.43 8.23
N LEU A 148 16.62 -58.67 7.74
CA LEU A 148 17.57 -57.59 7.40
C LEU A 148 16.98 -56.57 6.44
N SER A 149 16.19 -57.03 5.46
CA SER A 149 15.53 -56.19 4.46
C SER A 149 14.57 -55.16 5.07
N LYS A 150 14.05 -55.42 6.28
CA LYS A 150 13.17 -54.50 7.00
C LYS A 150 13.96 -53.32 7.59
N LEU A 151 15.12 -53.59 8.21
CA LEU A 151 15.87 -52.59 8.98
C LEU A 151 16.99 -51.91 8.18
N LYS A 152 17.60 -52.63 7.24
CA LYS A 152 18.78 -52.16 6.49
C LYS A 152 18.58 -50.86 5.72
N PRO A 153 17.43 -50.61 5.04
CA PRO A 153 17.22 -49.34 4.35
C PRO A 153 17.33 -48.12 5.28
N ALA A 154 16.76 -48.21 6.49
CA ALA A 154 16.81 -47.15 7.48
C ALA A 154 18.21 -46.97 8.08
N ILE A 155 18.95 -48.07 8.33
CA ILE A 155 20.35 -48.01 8.75
C ILE A 155 21.18 -47.29 7.68
N ASP A 156 20.98 -47.67 6.42
CA ASP A 156 21.75 -47.10 5.32
C ASP A 156 21.46 -45.62 5.12
N PHE A 157 20.19 -45.23 5.18
CA PHE A 157 19.77 -43.84 5.15
C PHE A 157 20.48 -43.00 6.23
N LEU A 158 20.45 -43.43 7.49
CA LEU A 158 21.06 -42.69 8.59
C LEU A 158 22.58 -42.52 8.41
N VAL A 159 23.27 -43.58 7.98
CA VAL A 159 24.73 -43.51 7.74
C VAL A 159 25.08 -42.61 6.57
N GLU A 160 24.31 -42.64 5.47
CA GLU A 160 24.57 -41.75 4.34
C GLU A 160 24.27 -40.29 4.68
N LYS A 161 23.21 -39.99 5.46
CA LYS A 161 22.96 -38.63 6.00
C LYS A 161 24.13 -38.16 6.86
N ALA A 162 24.65 -39.03 7.74
CA ALA A 162 25.79 -38.74 8.60
C ALA A 162 27.05 -38.38 7.80
N LYS A 163 27.37 -39.18 6.78
CA LYS A 163 28.53 -38.97 5.89
C LYS A 163 28.40 -37.68 5.09
N ALA A 164 27.20 -37.36 4.61
CA ALA A 164 26.91 -36.12 3.91
C ALA A 164 26.79 -34.90 4.83
N ARG A 165 26.67 -35.09 6.15
CA ARG A 165 26.32 -34.06 7.14
C ARG A 165 25.04 -33.32 6.77
N GLU A 166 24.08 -34.05 6.20
CA GLU A 166 22.84 -33.48 5.72
C GLU A 166 21.83 -33.39 6.87
N LEU A 167 21.60 -32.17 7.37
CA LEU A 167 20.65 -31.92 8.45
C LEU A 167 19.20 -31.87 7.93
N PRO A 168 18.20 -32.26 8.74
CA PRO A 168 16.81 -32.04 8.40
C PRO A 168 16.48 -30.54 8.36
N THR A 169 15.40 -30.22 7.65
CA THR A 169 14.77 -28.90 7.70
C THR A 169 14.10 -28.74 9.06
N PHE A 170 14.78 -28.08 10.01
CA PHE A 170 14.21 -27.86 11.34
C PHE A 170 13.01 -26.91 11.29
N PHE A 171 13.18 -25.75 10.66
CA PHE A 171 12.15 -24.73 10.51
C PHE A 171 12.56 -23.77 9.40
N GLU A 172 11.74 -23.69 8.37
CA GLU A 172 11.95 -22.81 7.23
C GLU A 172 10.62 -22.17 6.86
N VAL A 173 10.63 -20.87 6.52
CA VAL A 173 9.44 -20.19 5.99
C VAL A 173 9.81 -19.48 4.70
N THR A 174 9.13 -19.85 3.62
CA THR A 174 9.42 -19.41 2.26
C THR A 174 8.15 -19.16 1.46
N PRO A 175 8.13 -18.20 0.53
CA PRO A 175 9.19 -17.23 0.23
C PRO A 175 9.39 -16.17 1.34
N SER A 176 10.49 -15.42 1.30
CA SER A 176 10.79 -14.34 2.27
C SER A 176 10.53 -12.93 1.74
N ASN A 177 10.45 -12.76 0.41
CA ASN A 177 10.07 -11.51 -0.24
C ASN A 177 8.96 -11.83 -1.23
N ILE A 178 7.81 -11.20 -1.07
CA ILE A 178 6.60 -11.49 -1.82
C ILE A 178 6.04 -10.17 -2.34
N GLU A 179 5.72 -10.14 -3.62
CA GLU A 179 4.88 -9.09 -4.19
C GLU A 179 3.45 -9.63 -4.24
N ALA A 180 2.53 -8.95 -3.56
CA ALA A 180 1.12 -9.29 -3.54
C ALA A 180 0.42 -8.73 -4.78
N HIS A 181 -0.50 -9.50 -5.34
CA HIS A 181 -1.27 -9.13 -6.53
C HIS A 181 -2.74 -8.92 -6.21
N GLN A 182 -3.44 -8.19 -7.07
CA GLN A 182 -4.86 -7.91 -6.89
C GLN A 182 -5.70 -9.19 -7.08
N GLU A 183 -6.53 -9.51 -6.09
CA GLU A 183 -7.59 -10.51 -6.16
C GLU A 183 -8.85 -9.95 -5.47
N GLY A 184 -9.87 -9.60 -6.26
CA GLY A 184 -11.11 -9.01 -5.75
C GLY A 184 -10.84 -7.70 -4.98
N ASP A 185 -11.30 -7.64 -3.74
CA ASP A 185 -11.19 -6.48 -2.84
C ASP A 185 -9.87 -6.45 -2.04
N TYR A 186 -8.86 -7.24 -2.43
CA TYR A 186 -7.58 -7.34 -1.72
C TYR A 186 -6.37 -7.38 -2.66
N PHE A 187 -5.21 -6.96 -2.15
CA PHE A 187 -3.92 -7.47 -2.60
C PHE A 187 -3.59 -8.73 -1.79
N VAL A 188 -3.26 -9.82 -2.47
CA VAL A 188 -3.08 -11.14 -1.88
C VAL A 188 -1.67 -11.64 -2.14
N SER A 189 -1.01 -12.11 -1.10
CA SER A 189 0.32 -12.72 -1.24
C SER A 189 0.23 -14.09 -1.92
N GLU A 190 1.29 -14.48 -2.61
CA GLU A 190 1.52 -15.91 -2.89
C GLU A 190 1.56 -16.74 -1.59
N PRO A 191 1.31 -18.07 -1.65
CA PRO A 191 1.36 -18.92 -0.47
C PRO A 191 2.72 -18.88 0.24
N ILE A 192 2.71 -18.54 1.53
CA ILE A 192 3.86 -18.59 2.41
C ILE A 192 3.83 -19.93 3.13
N LYS A 193 4.82 -20.79 2.88
CA LYS A 193 4.90 -22.16 3.40
C LYS A 193 5.80 -22.25 4.61
N ILE A 194 5.31 -22.90 5.67
CA ILE A 194 6.08 -23.26 6.86
C ILE A 194 6.58 -24.69 6.68
N LYS A 195 7.85 -24.90 6.34
CA LYS A 195 8.43 -26.21 6.06
C LYS A 195 9.21 -26.75 7.27
N SER A 196 8.98 -28.02 7.61
CA SER A 196 9.76 -28.73 8.61
C SER A 196 9.68 -30.24 8.42
N ASP A 197 10.79 -30.93 8.67
CA ASP A 197 10.85 -32.40 8.77
C ASP A 197 10.44 -32.92 10.15
N TYR A 198 10.12 -32.01 11.08
CA TYR A 198 9.56 -32.26 12.41
C TYR A 198 8.09 -31.85 12.45
N THR A 199 7.29 -32.61 13.19
CA THR A 199 5.88 -32.27 13.41
C THR A 199 5.76 -31.29 14.56
N PHE A 200 5.03 -30.19 14.35
CA PHE A 200 4.62 -29.28 15.40
C PHE A 200 3.26 -28.67 15.08
N SER A 201 2.63 -28.09 16.10
CA SER A 201 1.37 -27.37 15.97
C SER A 201 1.51 -25.93 16.44
N ASN A 202 0.55 -25.09 16.07
CA ASN A 202 0.40 -23.74 16.60
C ASN A 202 1.58 -22.79 16.33
N ALA A 203 2.28 -22.92 15.20
CA ALA A 203 3.18 -21.88 14.73
C ALA A 203 2.38 -20.59 14.51
N LYS A 204 2.71 -19.56 15.29
CA LYS A 204 2.01 -18.28 15.31
C LYS A 204 2.57 -17.38 14.21
N VAL A 205 1.68 -16.94 13.32
CA VAL A 205 1.95 -15.92 12.31
C VAL A 205 1.45 -14.58 12.85
N SER A 206 2.26 -13.53 12.73
CA SER A 206 1.89 -12.18 13.16
C SER A 206 2.44 -11.13 12.22
N ILE A 207 1.67 -10.06 12.00
CA ILE A 207 2.18 -8.85 11.37
C ILE A 207 3.03 -8.11 12.39
N LYS A 208 4.32 -7.96 12.11
CA LYS A 208 5.30 -7.30 12.99
C LYS A 208 5.25 -5.79 12.81
N SER A 209 5.16 -5.33 11.57
CA SER A 209 5.13 -3.91 11.20
C SER A 209 4.54 -3.71 9.81
N SER A 210 4.12 -2.48 9.52
CA SER A 210 3.63 -2.02 8.22
C SER A 210 4.22 -0.65 7.91
N SER A 211 4.49 -0.37 6.63
CA SER A 211 4.83 0.98 6.16
C SER A 211 3.72 2.00 6.45
N ASN A 212 2.48 1.53 6.54
CA ASN A 212 1.33 2.29 7.03
C ASN A 212 0.75 1.61 8.30
N PRO A 213 0.99 2.16 9.51
CA PRO A 213 0.54 1.56 10.76
C PRO A 213 -0.98 1.33 10.86
N ASN A 214 -1.79 2.11 10.14
CA ASN A 214 -3.25 1.96 10.14
C ASN A 214 -3.73 0.66 9.49
N LEU A 215 -2.86 -0.04 8.75
CA LEU A 215 -3.18 -1.32 8.11
C LEU A 215 -3.13 -2.52 9.08
N MET A 216 -2.48 -2.38 10.24
CA MET A 216 -2.18 -3.50 11.13
C MET A 216 -3.43 -4.26 11.60
N ASP A 217 -4.55 -3.57 11.78
CA ASP A 217 -5.81 -4.14 12.28
C ASP A 217 -6.74 -4.66 11.18
N VAL A 218 -6.45 -4.35 9.91
CA VAL A 218 -7.31 -4.72 8.77
C VAL A 218 -6.69 -5.77 7.85
N ILE A 219 -5.39 -6.04 8.00
CA ILE A 219 -4.70 -7.13 7.30
C ILE A 219 -5.19 -8.46 7.85
N LYS A 220 -5.49 -9.39 6.95
CA LYS A 220 -5.96 -10.74 7.31
C LYS A 220 -4.91 -11.77 6.95
N ILE A 221 -4.75 -12.75 7.82
CA ILE A 221 -3.99 -13.97 7.55
C ILE A 221 -5.01 -15.08 7.39
N LYS A 222 -4.96 -15.78 6.26
CA LYS A 222 -5.87 -16.88 5.97
C LYS A 222 -5.10 -18.13 5.59
N ASP A 223 -5.71 -19.28 5.84
CA ASP A 223 -5.21 -20.53 5.28
C ASP A 223 -5.55 -20.67 3.79
N MET A 224 -5.24 -21.84 3.22
CA MET A 224 -5.44 -22.12 1.81
C MET A 224 -6.92 -22.40 1.45
N ASP A 225 -7.78 -22.64 2.43
CA ASP A 225 -9.22 -22.83 2.25
C ASP A 225 -9.98 -21.49 2.38
N GLY A 226 -9.30 -20.44 2.85
CA GLY A 226 -9.81 -19.08 2.96
C GLY A 226 -10.30 -18.70 4.36
N ASP A 227 -10.08 -19.58 5.35
CA ASP A 227 -10.46 -19.33 6.74
C ASP A 227 -9.43 -18.43 7.43
N GLU A 228 -9.92 -17.43 8.16
CA GLU A 228 -9.07 -16.48 8.87
C GLU A 228 -8.51 -17.11 10.15
N ARG A 229 -7.19 -17.31 10.18
CA ARG A 229 -6.48 -17.86 11.34
C ARG A 229 -5.01 -17.48 11.32
N ASN A 230 -4.38 -17.45 12.50
CA ASN A 230 -2.98 -17.04 12.66
C ASN A 230 -2.09 -18.12 13.32
N LYS A 231 -2.57 -19.36 13.38
CA LYS A 231 -1.84 -20.51 13.92
C LYS A 231 -1.87 -21.64 12.91
N PHE A 232 -0.70 -22.21 12.65
CA PHE A 232 -0.49 -23.21 11.60
C PHE A 232 0.37 -24.37 12.10
N ASN A 233 0.14 -25.55 11.54
CA ASN A 233 0.93 -26.74 11.78
C ASN A 233 2.16 -26.77 10.85
N SER A 234 3.11 -27.66 11.16
CA SER A 234 4.24 -27.94 10.26
C SER A 234 3.73 -28.34 8.87
N ASN A 235 4.36 -27.80 7.82
CA ASN A 235 4.08 -28.03 6.40
C ASN A 235 2.78 -27.43 5.85
N GLU A 236 2.07 -26.62 6.62
CA GLU A 236 0.96 -25.80 6.12
C GLU A 236 1.45 -24.51 5.43
N SER A 237 0.54 -23.91 4.67
CA SER A 237 0.73 -22.62 4.00
C SER A 237 -0.37 -21.64 4.41
N PHE A 238 -0.04 -20.36 4.31
CA PHE A 238 -0.97 -19.26 4.55
C PHE A 238 -0.78 -18.16 3.51
N ARG A 239 -1.78 -17.29 3.40
CA ARG A 239 -1.74 -16.08 2.57
C ARG A 239 -2.05 -14.86 3.41
N VAL A 240 -1.49 -13.73 2.99
CA VAL A 240 -1.74 -12.41 3.58
C VAL A 240 -2.64 -11.63 2.64
N TYR A 241 -3.67 -11.00 3.20
CA TYR A 241 -4.66 -10.20 2.47
C TYR A 241 -4.60 -8.76 2.97
N ILE A 242 -4.26 -7.83 2.07
CA ILE A 242 -4.17 -6.39 2.30
C ILE A 242 -5.35 -5.72 1.58
N PRO A 243 -6.11 -4.81 2.22
CA PRO A 243 -7.24 -4.14 1.56
C PRO A 243 -6.84 -3.45 0.24
N ILE A 244 -7.70 -3.51 -0.78
CA ILE A 244 -7.41 -2.95 -2.11
C ILE A 244 -7.26 -1.42 -2.13
N ASP A 245 -7.79 -0.73 -1.12
CA ASP A 245 -7.67 0.72 -0.97
C ASP A 245 -6.44 1.15 -0.14
N ALA A 246 -5.54 0.21 0.15
CA ALA A 246 -4.24 0.52 0.76
C ALA A 246 -3.32 1.26 -0.24
N GLU A 247 -2.63 2.29 0.26
CA GLU A 247 -1.53 2.94 -0.46
C GLU A 247 -0.37 1.97 -0.67
N THR A 248 0.47 2.21 -1.69
CA THR A 248 1.69 1.44 -1.95
C THR A 248 2.53 1.28 -0.70
N GLY A 249 2.96 0.05 -0.42
CA GLY A 249 3.65 -0.22 0.83
C GLY A 249 4.16 -1.64 0.97
N ASP A 250 4.66 -1.93 2.16
CA ASP A 250 5.09 -3.25 2.56
C ASP A 250 4.74 -3.52 4.03
N ILE A 251 4.63 -4.81 4.35
CA ILE A 251 4.53 -5.29 5.72
C ILE A 251 5.61 -6.32 6.01
N LYS A 252 5.96 -6.45 7.29
CA LYS A 252 6.82 -7.51 7.81
C LYS A 252 5.99 -8.51 8.59
N VAL A 253 6.10 -9.78 8.21
CA VAL A 253 5.44 -10.91 8.86
C VAL A 253 6.49 -11.72 9.61
N ASP A 254 6.15 -12.08 10.85
CA ASP A 254 6.94 -12.97 11.69
C ASP A 254 6.19 -14.29 11.89
N VAL A 255 6.92 -15.39 11.84
CA VAL A 255 6.39 -16.73 12.16
C VAL A 255 7.20 -17.32 13.30
N LYS A 256 6.53 -17.68 14.39
CA LYS A 256 7.14 -18.26 15.59
C LYS A 256 6.57 -19.63 15.88
N ALA A 257 7.43 -20.62 16.01
CA ALA A 257 7.09 -22.00 16.33
C ALA A 257 7.87 -22.49 17.54
N ILE A 258 7.33 -23.51 18.20
CA ILE A 258 8.02 -24.25 19.24
C ILE A 258 8.17 -25.68 18.73
N ILE A 259 9.40 -26.18 18.66
CA ILE A 259 9.73 -27.48 18.07
C ILE A 259 10.58 -28.28 19.05
N ASP A 260 10.20 -29.52 19.31
CA ASP A 260 11.02 -30.43 20.09
C ASP A 260 12.13 -31.01 19.21
N LEU A 261 13.38 -30.70 19.56
CA LEU A 261 14.57 -31.14 18.83
C LEU A 261 15.47 -31.97 19.74
N PRO A 262 16.15 -32.99 19.21
CA PRO A 262 17.08 -33.77 20.02
C PRO A 262 18.31 -32.92 20.38
N ALA A 263 18.78 -33.08 21.61
CA ALA A 263 20.06 -32.57 22.08
C ALA A 263 20.91 -33.76 22.54
N SER A 264 22.10 -33.89 21.95
CA SER A 264 23.02 -34.99 22.23
C SER A 264 24.12 -34.54 23.17
N LEU A 265 24.43 -35.37 24.16
CA LEU A 265 25.63 -35.30 24.99
C LEU A 265 26.37 -36.63 24.88
N ALA A 266 27.68 -36.64 25.09
CA ALA A 266 28.45 -37.88 25.18
C ALA A 266 29.32 -37.89 26.43
N TYR A 267 29.50 -39.07 27.01
CA TYR A 267 30.27 -39.26 28.23
C TYR A 267 31.26 -40.41 28.08
N ALA A 268 32.50 -40.16 28.49
CA ALA A 268 33.51 -41.20 28.59
C ALA A 268 33.18 -42.14 29.75
N THR A 269 33.42 -43.44 29.55
CA THR A 269 33.26 -44.43 30.61
C THR A 269 34.25 -44.20 31.76
N PRO A 270 33.82 -44.36 33.02
CA PRO A 270 34.74 -44.39 34.16
C PRO A 270 35.43 -45.76 34.34
N VAL A 271 34.96 -46.80 33.66
CA VAL A 271 35.40 -48.20 33.88
C VAL A 271 36.03 -48.76 32.60
N GLN A 272 37.25 -49.29 32.74
CA GLN A 272 37.95 -49.93 31.62
C GLN A 272 37.15 -51.12 31.08
N GLY A 273 37.02 -51.21 29.75
CA GLY A 273 36.31 -52.29 29.06
C GLY A 273 34.80 -52.09 28.93
N LYS A 274 34.24 -51.05 29.55
CA LYS A 274 32.87 -50.60 29.32
C LYS A 274 32.80 -49.52 28.23
N GLN A 275 31.60 -49.26 27.75
CA GLN A 275 31.36 -48.29 26.67
C GLN A 275 31.21 -46.85 27.19
N ASP A 276 31.75 -45.89 26.45
CA ASP A 276 31.30 -44.51 26.38
C ASP A 276 29.84 -44.46 25.90
N MET A 277 29.11 -43.43 26.35
CA MET A 277 27.67 -43.33 26.20
C MET A 277 27.27 -42.01 25.56
N GLY A 278 26.48 -42.09 24.50
CA GLY A 278 25.70 -40.97 23.97
C GLY A 278 24.36 -40.90 24.69
N LEU A 279 23.99 -39.72 25.15
CA LEU A 279 22.72 -39.43 25.80
C LEU A 279 21.95 -38.44 24.92
N VAL A 280 20.71 -38.79 24.58
CA VAL A 280 19.83 -37.94 23.77
C VAL A 280 18.60 -37.56 24.57
N ASP A 281 18.35 -36.25 24.61
CA ASP A 281 17.20 -35.64 25.28
C ASP A 281 16.40 -34.81 24.28
N MET A 282 15.08 -34.81 24.39
CA MET A 282 14.24 -33.95 23.54
C MET A 282 14.07 -32.59 24.21
N LYS A 283 14.48 -31.53 23.52
CA LYS A 283 14.41 -30.15 24.02
C LYS A 283 13.47 -29.31 23.19
N THR A 284 12.50 -28.73 23.89
CA THR A 284 11.59 -27.73 23.36
C THR A 284 12.37 -26.47 22.98
N THR A 285 12.43 -26.19 21.69
CA THR A 285 13.26 -25.15 21.10
C THR A 285 12.40 -24.13 20.35
N PRO A 286 12.40 -22.85 20.75
CA PRO A 286 11.73 -21.81 19.97
C PRO A 286 12.45 -21.59 18.65
N ARG A 287 11.69 -21.46 17.57
CA ARG A 287 12.15 -21.09 16.23
C ARG A 287 11.36 -19.90 15.76
N GLU A 288 12.04 -18.98 15.09
CA GLU A 288 11.39 -17.84 14.47
C GLU A 288 11.98 -17.56 13.10
N LYS A 289 11.11 -17.12 12.20
CA LYS A 289 11.48 -16.48 10.95
C LYS A 289 10.89 -15.09 11.00
N ASP A 290 11.78 -14.12 11.05
CA ASP A 290 11.44 -12.70 11.09
C ASP A 290 11.54 -12.06 9.72
N ASN A 291 10.84 -10.93 9.58
CA ASN A 291 10.98 -10.00 8.47
C ASN A 291 10.66 -10.60 7.09
N ILE A 292 9.70 -11.52 7.02
CA ILE A 292 9.11 -11.92 5.73
C ILE A 292 8.41 -10.68 5.19
N THR A 293 8.85 -10.19 4.03
CA THR A 293 8.35 -8.95 3.44
C THR A 293 7.26 -9.27 2.43
N VAL A 294 6.08 -8.70 2.64
CA VAL A 294 5.00 -8.70 1.65
C VAL A 294 4.81 -7.25 1.19
N SER A 295 5.14 -6.95 -0.06
CA SER A 295 4.98 -5.63 -0.68
C SER A 295 3.86 -5.63 -1.71
N TRP A 296 3.25 -4.48 -1.95
CA TRP A 296 2.24 -4.30 -3.00
C TRP A 296 2.35 -2.90 -3.60
N THR A 297 1.86 -2.77 -4.84
CA THR A 297 1.68 -1.47 -5.48
C THR A 297 0.22 -1.06 -5.35
N GLY A 298 -0.03 0.00 -4.60
CA GLY A 298 -1.36 0.57 -4.41
C GLY A 298 -1.95 1.09 -5.72
N LEU A 299 -3.28 1.06 -5.83
CA LEU A 299 -3.97 1.56 -7.00
C LEU A 299 -3.99 3.10 -7.03
N ASN A 300 -3.94 3.65 -8.24
CA ASN A 300 -4.17 5.08 -8.43
C ASN A 300 -5.65 5.44 -8.18
N GLY A 301 -5.90 6.70 -7.89
CA GLY A 301 -7.23 7.28 -7.72
C GLY A 301 -7.61 8.17 -8.90
N ALA A 302 -8.72 8.89 -8.73
CA ALA A 302 -9.15 9.93 -9.66
C ALA A 302 -9.66 11.16 -8.91
N VAL A 303 -9.68 12.29 -9.60
CA VAL A 303 -10.31 13.53 -9.12
C VAL A 303 -11.39 13.95 -10.11
N GLN A 304 -12.59 14.23 -9.60
CA GLN A 304 -13.66 14.85 -10.38
C GLN A 304 -13.91 16.26 -9.86
N VAL A 305 -13.76 17.26 -10.73
CA VAL A 305 -14.14 18.64 -10.47
C VAL A 305 -15.59 18.83 -10.90
N ILE A 306 -16.42 19.35 -10.00
CA ILE A 306 -17.75 19.86 -10.31
C ILE A 306 -17.62 21.37 -10.47
N LYS A 307 -17.85 21.85 -11.69
CA LYS A 307 -17.69 23.24 -12.09
C LYS A 307 -19.02 23.93 -12.27
N LYS A 308 -19.26 24.98 -11.48
CA LYS A 308 -20.51 25.76 -11.51
C LYS A 308 -20.26 27.28 -11.51
N GLY A 309 -21.26 28.04 -11.94
CA GLY A 309 -21.31 29.49 -11.76
C GLY A 309 -21.84 29.87 -10.37
N ASP A 310 -21.70 31.14 -10.01
CA ASP A 310 -22.31 31.77 -8.83
C ASP A 310 -23.85 31.71 -8.84
N ASP A 311 -24.45 31.46 -10.00
CA ASP A 311 -25.87 31.17 -10.22
C ASP A 311 -26.24 29.67 -10.08
N GLY A 312 -25.26 28.81 -9.79
CA GLY A 312 -25.42 27.36 -9.64
C GLY A 312 -25.46 26.58 -10.96
N LYS A 313 -25.39 27.21 -12.12
CA LYS A 313 -25.38 26.50 -13.41
C LYS A 313 -24.05 25.79 -13.63
N LEU A 314 -24.12 24.59 -14.20
CA LEU A 314 -22.94 23.82 -14.59
C LEU A 314 -22.23 24.48 -15.79
N LEU A 315 -20.91 24.58 -15.73
CA LEU A 315 -20.14 25.31 -16.75
C LEU A 315 -19.24 24.38 -17.58
N THR A 316 -19.27 24.57 -18.90
CA THR A 316 -18.41 23.90 -19.88
C THR A 316 -17.29 24.83 -20.34
N GLY A 317 -16.10 24.30 -20.57
CA GLY A 317 -14.96 25.02 -21.14
C GLY A 317 -13.94 25.57 -20.14
N ALA A 318 -14.12 25.33 -18.83
CA ALA A 318 -13.09 25.67 -17.84
C ALA A 318 -11.88 24.73 -18.00
N LYS A 319 -10.67 25.26 -18.10
CA LYS A 319 -9.44 24.45 -18.16
C LYS A 319 -8.76 24.42 -16.81
N PHE A 320 -8.41 23.22 -16.36
CA PHE A 320 -7.78 22.97 -15.09
C PHE A 320 -6.42 22.29 -15.26
N VAL A 321 -5.53 22.62 -14.33
CA VAL A 321 -4.26 21.94 -14.12
C VAL A 321 -4.22 21.40 -12.69
N LEU A 322 -3.98 20.11 -12.54
CA LEU A 322 -3.69 19.48 -11.25
C LEU A 322 -2.19 19.59 -10.98
N LYS A 323 -1.81 20.15 -9.82
CA LYS A 323 -0.41 20.32 -9.42
C LYS A 323 -0.08 19.55 -8.15
N ASN A 324 1.15 19.02 -8.09
CA ASN A 324 1.66 18.36 -6.89
C ASN A 324 2.19 19.40 -5.87
N ALA A 325 2.62 18.92 -4.69
CA ALA A 325 3.18 19.76 -3.63
C ALA A 325 4.44 20.55 -4.03
N SER A 326 5.17 20.11 -5.07
CA SER A 326 6.33 20.82 -5.63
C SER A 326 5.93 21.93 -6.61
N GLY A 327 4.64 22.05 -6.95
CA GLY A 327 4.10 23.00 -7.91
C GLY A 327 4.20 22.55 -9.37
N GLU A 328 4.56 21.30 -9.65
CA GLU A 328 4.66 20.74 -11.00
C GLU A 328 3.27 20.34 -11.52
N ASN A 329 3.04 20.52 -12.82
CA ASN A 329 1.82 20.11 -13.49
C ASN A 329 1.81 18.58 -13.65
N VAL A 330 0.78 17.93 -13.13
CA VAL A 330 0.63 16.47 -13.12
C VAL A 330 -0.33 16.01 -14.21
N ALA A 331 -1.45 16.72 -14.36
CA ALA A 331 -2.48 16.42 -15.34
C ALA A 331 -3.29 17.67 -15.67
N GLU A 332 -3.99 17.64 -16.80
CA GLU A 332 -4.88 18.71 -17.26
C GLU A 332 -6.24 18.13 -17.60
N ALA A 333 -7.30 18.90 -17.37
CA ALA A 333 -8.66 18.50 -17.72
C ALA A 333 -9.49 19.74 -18.09
N THR A 334 -10.48 19.57 -18.97
CA THR A 334 -11.43 20.63 -19.32
C THR A 334 -12.83 20.22 -18.88
N SER A 335 -13.62 21.15 -18.33
CA SER A 335 -14.99 20.83 -17.94
C SER A 335 -15.88 20.63 -19.17
N GLN A 336 -16.65 19.54 -19.14
CA GLN A 336 -17.77 19.27 -20.03
C GLN A 336 -18.99 18.98 -19.17
N ASP A 337 -20.09 19.68 -19.44
CA ASP A 337 -21.35 19.59 -18.68
C ASP A 337 -21.14 19.76 -17.17
N GLY A 338 -20.25 20.69 -16.81
CA GLY A 338 -19.87 20.98 -15.42
C GLY A 338 -18.95 19.95 -14.76
N LYS A 339 -18.36 19.00 -15.50
CA LYS A 339 -17.47 17.99 -14.93
C LYS A 339 -16.13 17.95 -15.65
N ALA A 340 -15.03 17.91 -14.90
CA ALA A 340 -13.69 17.60 -15.39
C ALA A 340 -13.10 16.45 -14.57
N VAL A 341 -12.41 15.51 -15.20
CA VAL A 341 -11.88 14.31 -14.52
C VAL A 341 -10.38 14.16 -14.78
N PHE A 342 -9.62 13.96 -13.70
CA PHE A 342 -8.23 13.54 -13.72
C PHE A 342 -8.18 12.06 -13.32
N ASN A 343 -7.82 11.19 -14.26
CA ASN A 343 -7.73 9.73 -14.02
C ASN A 343 -6.28 9.31 -13.72
N ASP A 344 -6.14 8.14 -13.11
CA ASP A 344 -4.84 7.49 -12.89
C ASP A 344 -3.85 8.36 -12.10
N ILE A 345 -4.36 9.04 -11.08
CA ILE A 345 -3.58 9.95 -10.24
C ILE A 345 -3.08 9.20 -9.01
N LYS A 346 -1.77 9.29 -8.74
CA LYS A 346 -1.16 8.68 -7.56
C LYS A 346 -1.81 9.24 -6.27
N PRO A 347 -2.01 8.42 -5.23
CA PRO A 347 -2.49 8.92 -3.94
C PRO A 347 -1.52 9.94 -3.33
N ALA A 348 -1.99 11.16 -3.11
CA ALA A 348 -1.27 12.28 -2.48
C ALA A 348 -2.20 13.50 -2.33
N GLU A 349 -1.69 14.58 -1.74
CA GLU A 349 -2.30 15.91 -1.76
C GLU A 349 -1.93 16.67 -3.04
N TYR A 350 -2.92 17.32 -3.65
CA TYR A 350 -2.77 18.12 -4.87
C TYR A 350 -3.51 19.46 -4.75
N THR A 351 -3.14 20.41 -5.61
CA THR A 351 -3.91 21.64 -5.86
C THR A 351 -4.50 21.63 -7.26
N ILE A 352 -5.77 21.98 -7.39
CA ILE A 352 -6.44 22.18 -8.68
C ILE A 352 -6.41 23.67 -8.98
N HIS A 353 -5.78 24.05 -10.08
CA HIS A 353 -5.77 25.42 -10.59
C HIS A 353 -6.70 25.52 -11.80
N GLU A 354 -7.65 26.45 -11.76
CA GLU A 354 -8.28 26.91 -12.99
C GLU A 354 -7.33 27.87 -13.70
N VAL A 355 -6.96 27.54 -14.93
CA VAL A 355 -6.03 28.35 -15.74
C VAL A 355 -6.74 29.15 -16.82
N GLU A 356 -7.95 28.73 -17.18
CA GLU A 356 -8.83 29.43 -18.11
C GLU A 356 -10.28 29.21 -17.66
N ALA A 357 -10.97 30.31 -17.34
CA ALA A 357 -12.38 30.27 -16.97
C ALA A 357 -13.26 30.09 -18.23
N PRO A 358 -14.48 29.55 -18.09
CA PRO A 358 -15.49 29.59 -19.14
C PRO A 358 -15.77 31.02 -19.60
N GLN A 359 -16.24 31.17 -20.83
CA GLN A 359 -16.58 32.47 -21.39
C GLN A 359 -17.60 33.21 -20.49
N GLY A 360 -17.29 34.46 -20.14
CA GLY A 360 -18.15 35.30 -19.31
C GLY A 360 -17.99 35.07 -17.79
N TYR A 361 -16.96 34.35 -17.37
CA TYR A 361 -16.66 34.08 -15.96
C TYR A 361 -15.23 34.51 -15.60
N LEU A 362 -15.02 34.76 -14.30
CA LEU A 362 -13.70 35.06 -13.74
C LEU A 362 -13.03 33.77 -13.23
N VAL A 363 -11.72 33.66 -13.46
CA VAL A 363 -10.90 32.57 -12.91
C VAL A 363 -11.00 32.55 -11.39
N THR A 364 -11.31 31.38 -10.84
CA THR A 364 -11.45 31.18 -9.40
C THR A 364 -10.14 30.77 -8.73
N ASN A 365 -10.11 30.85 -7.40
CA ASN A 365 -8.92 30.49 -6.63
C ASN A 365 -8.68 28.97 -6.65
N PRO A 366 -7.42 28.52 -6.52
CA PRO A 366 -7.10 27.09 -6.46
C PRO A 366 -7.73 26.39 -5.26
N VAL A 367 -8.02 25.09 -5.41
CA VAL A 367 -8.61 24.24 -4.37
C VAL A 367 -7.71 23.03 -4.08
N ASN A 368 -7.55 22.67 -2.81
CA ASN A 368 -6.81 21.47 -2.41
C ASN A 368 -7.67 20.22 -2.57
N VAL A 369 -7.06 19.10 -2.95
CA VAL A 369 -7.71 17.80 -3.02
C VAL A 369 -6.76 16.67 -2.61
N THR A 370 -7.23 15.78 -1.75
CA THR A 370 -6.55 14.53 -1.40
C THR A 370 -7.00 13.44 -2.35
N VAL A 371 -6.08 12.85 -3.11
CA VAL A 371 -6.35 11.65 -3.91
C VAL A 371 -6.14 10.41 -3.05
N LYS A 372 -7.13 9.53 -3.02
CA LYS A 372 -7.09 8.25 -2.29
C LYS A 372 -7.01 7.06 -3.26
N PRO A 373 -6.39 5.94 -2.86
CA PRO A 373 -6.28 4.74 -3.70
C PRO A 373 -7.67 4.23 -4.10
N ASN A 374 -7.82 3.84 -5.37
CA ASN A 374 -9.04 3.22 -5.91
C ASN A 374 -10.34 4.01 -5.63
N LYS A 375 -10.26 5.33 -5.46
CA LYS A 375 -11.40 6.21 -5.14
C LYS A 375 -11.43 7.45 -6.01
N VAL A 376 -12.63 7.98 -6.24
CA VAL A 376 -12.86 9.26 -6.92
C VAL A 376 -13.03 10.35 -5.85
N SER A 377 -12.12 11.31 -5.84
CA SER A 377 -12.18 12.46 -4.95
C SER A 377 -12.93 13.59 -5.64
N ILE A 378 -13.88 14.23 -4.95
CA ILE A 378 -14.73 15.27 -5.53
C ILE A 378 -14.27 16.64 -5.03
N ALA A 379 -14.03 17.56 -5.95
CA ALA A 379 -13.78 18.97 -5.66
C ALA A 379 -14.85 19.83 -6.33
N GLU A 380 -15.36 20.84 -5.64
CA GLU A 380 -16.28 21.82 -6.25
C GLU A 380 -15.55 23.15 -6.46
N MET A 381 -15.69 23.72 -7.65
CA MET A 381 -15.15 25.03 -8.00
C MET A 381 -16.29 25.90 -8.56
N THR A 382 -16.39 27.12 -8.05
CA THR A 382 -17.44 28.07 -8.41
C THR A 382 -16.80 29.33 -8.99
N ASP A 383 -17.28 29.76 -10.15
CA ASP A 383 -16.84 31.01 -10.77
C ASP A 383 -17.87 32.11 -10.61
N THR A 384 -17.37 33.31 -10.44
CA THR A 384 -18.16 34.53 -10.46
C THR A 384 -18.39 34.96 -11.91
N GLN A 385 -19.66 35.13 -12.29
CA GLN A 385 -20.00 35.65 -13.61
C GLN A 385 -19.52 37.11 -13.76
N VAL A 386 -18.93 37.43 -14.91
CA VAL A 386 -18.59 38.81 -15.28
C VAL A 386 -19.87 39.62 -15.39
N LYS A 387 -19.91 40.80 -14.75
CA LYS A 387 -21.04 41.72 -14.82
C LYS A 387 -20.59 43.16 -15.01
N GLY A 388 -21.41 43.99 -15.65
CA GLY A 388 -21.11 45.40 -15.91
C GLY A 388 -22.37 46.27 -15.91
N LYS A 389 -22.23 47.53 -16.28
CA LYS A 389 -23.35 48.47 -16.41
C LYS A 389 -23.34 49.14 -17.76
N ILE A 390 -24.50 49.60 -18.20
CA ILE A 390 -24.68 50.43 -19.37
C ILE A 390 -25.12 51.80 -18.88
N GLN A 391 -24.47 52.86 -19.35
CA GLN A 391 -24.81 54.23 -19.04
C GLN A 391 -25.07 55.02 -20.32
N VAL A 392 -26.19 55.74 -20.35
CA VAL A 392 -26.58 56.58 -21.47
C VAL A 392 -26.47 58.04 -21.05
N LEU A 393 -25.73 58.83 -21.83
CA LEU A 393 -25.75 60.29 -21.78
C LEU A 393 -26.65 60.81 -22.90
N LYS A 394 -27.77 61.40 -22.51
CA LYS A 394 -28.73 62.00 -23.44
C LYS A 394 -28.50 63.49 -23.55
N VAL A 395 -28.27 63.98 -24.77
CA VAL A 395 -28.07 65.41 -25.04
C VAL A 395 -28.92 65.90 -26.23
N ASP A 396 -29.05 67.22 -26.31
CA ASP A 396 -29.51 67.94 -27.49
C ASP A 396 -28.46 67.85 -28.62
N GLU A 397 -28.89 67.56 -29.85
CA GLU A 397 -27.98 67.40 -31.01
C GLU A 397 -27.23 68.69 -31.39
N GLU A 398 -27.81 69.87 -31.14
CA GLU A 398 -27.23 71.16 -31.52
C GLU A 398 -26.44 71.80 -30.37
N THR A 399 -26.97 71.75 -29.15
CA THR A 399 -26.39 72.47 -27.99
C THR A 399 -25.56 71.60 -27.06
N ASN A 400 -25.61 70.26 -27.21
CA ASN A 400 -25.05 69.28 -26.27
C ASN A 400 -25.57 69.42 -24.82
N THR A 401 -26.69 70.12 -24.60
CA THR A 401 -27.28 70.24 -23.26
C THR A 401 -27.90 68.91 -22.84
N PRO A 402 -27.70 68.46 -21.59
CA PRO A 402 -28.30 67.21 -21.11
C PRO A 402 -29.83 67.24 -21.10
N LEU A 403 -30.46 66.11 -21.43
CA LEU A 403 -31.92 65.99 -21.55
C LEU A 403 -32.49 64.97 -20.57
N GLN A 404 -33.40 65.43 -19.70
CA GLN A 404 -34.14 64.61 -18.76
C GLN A 404 -35.38 63.96 -19.40
N GLY A 405 -35.72 62.76 -18.96
CA GLY A 405 -36.99 62.10 -19.26
C GLY A 405 -37.01 61.30 -20.55
N ALA A 406 -35.86 61.05 -21.19
CA ALA A 406 -35.77 60.02 -22.23
C ALA A 406 -35.85 58.63 -21.60
N GLU A 407 -36.60 57.71 -22.19
CA GLU A 407 -36.64 56.30 -21.77
C GLU A 407 -35.93 55.44 -22.81
N PHE A 408 -34.99 54.61 -22.35
CA PHE A 408 -34.25 53.65 -23.15
C PHE A 408 -34.61 52.23 -22.74
N GLU A 409 -34.90 51.39 -23.72
CA GLU A 409 -35.05 49.95 -23.54
C GLU A 409 -33.71 49.26 -23.77
N ILE A 410 -33.35 48.36 -22.86
CA ILE A 410 -32.22 47.44 -23.00
C ILE A 410 -32.78 46.05 -23.28
N THR A 411 -32.38 45.46 -24.39
CA THR A 411 -32.74 44.09 -24.77
C THR A 411 -31.50 43.21 -24.91
N GLN A 412 -31.68 41.91 -24.71
CA GLN A 412 -30.69 40.86 -24.99
C GLN A 412 -31.40 39.75 -25.76
N ASP A 413 -30.89 39.38 -26.93
CA ASP A 413 -31.49 38.38 -27.82
C ASP A 413 -32.98 38.65 -28.12
N GLY A 414 -33.35 39.93 -28.25
CA GLY A 414 -34.72 40.37 -28.50
C GLY A 414 -35.65 40.32 -27.29
N LYS A 415 -35.16 39.91 -26.11
CA LYS A 415 -35.92 39.93 -24.85
C LYS A 415 -35.65 41.22 -24.09
N HIS A 416 -36.72 41.86 -23.62
CA HIS A 416 -36.65 42.98 -22.69
C HIS A 416 -35.92 42.59 -21.39
N ILE A 417 -34.90 43.38 -21.04
CA ILE A 417 -34.12 43.22 -19.79
C ILE A 417 -34.51 44.30 -18.78
N GLU A 418 -34.44 45.57 -19.18
CA GLU A 418 -34.71 46.72 -18.31
C GLU A 418 -35.05 47.97 -19.15
N THR A 419 -35.82 48.90 -18.57
CA THR A 419 -35.97 50.27 -19.07
C THR A 419 -35.27 51.24 -18.12
N ILE A 420 -34.45 52.13 -18.67
CA ILE A 420 -33.76 53.18 -17.91
C ILE A 420 -34.23 54.56 -18.36
N THR A 421 -34.35 55.51 -17.43
CA THR A 421 -34.82 56.88 -17.71
C THR A 421 -33.76 57.91 -17.35
N THR A 422 -33.57 58.93 -18.20
CA THR A 422 -32.54 59.95 -17.97
C THR A 422 -32.96 60.96 -16.90
N GLY A 423 -32.04 61.23 -15.97
CA GLY A 423 -32.20 62.24 -14.93
C GLY A 423 -31.93 63.67 -15.42
N GLU A 424 -31.91 64.63 -14.48
CA GLU A 424 -31.66 66.06 -14.78
C GLU A 424 -30.30 66.31 -15.44
N ASN A 425 -29.29 65.49 -15.12
CA ASN A 425 -27.97 65.52 -15.73
C ASN A 425 -27.91 64.81 -17.09
N GLY A 426 -29.05 64.37 -17.64
CA GLY A 426 -29.16 63.61 -18.88
C GLY A 426 -28.64 62.18 -18.79
N ILE A 427 -28.28 61.67 -17.60
CA ILE A 427 -27.70 60.34 -17.44
C ILE A 427 -28.77 59.33 -17.01
N ALA A 428 -28.74 58.15 -17.63
CA ALA A 428 -29.45 56.95 -17.18
C ALA A 428 -28.44 55.80 -17.03
N THR A 429 -28.51 55.01 -15.96
CA THR A 429 -27.60 53.87 -15.73
C THR A 429 -28.41 52.61 -15.43
N SER A 430 -28.05 51.49 -16.06
CA SER A 430 -28.68 50.19 -15.83
C SER A 430 -28.36 49.61 -14.45
N SER A 431 -29.12 48.59 -14.07
CA SER A 431 -28.70 47.61 -13.07
C SER A 431 -27.41 46.88 -13.50
N LEU A 432 -26.86 46.05 -12.61
CA LEU A 432 -25.66 45.27 -12.90
C LEU A 432 -26.04 44.09 -13.81
N LEU A 433 -25.66 44.17 -15.08
CA LEU A 433 -26.04 43.22 -16.13
C LEU A 433 -24.94 42.17 -16.36
N PRO A 434 -25.29 40.88 -16.57
CA PRO A 434 -24.35 39.82 -16.91
C PRO A 434 -23.54 40.06 -18.19
N PHE A 435 -22.43 39.34 -18.32
CA PHE A 435 -21.69 39.21 -19.59
C PHE A 435 -22.63 38.91 -20.74
N GLY A 436 -22.48 39.64 -21.85
CA GLY A 436 -23.30 39.45 -23.03
C GLY A 436 -23.36 40.66 -23.95
N ASN A 437 -24.07 40.47 -25.05
CA ASN A 437 -24.38 41.52 -26.01
C ASN A 437 -25.80 42.04 -25.76
N TYR A 438 -25.94 43.35 -25.72
CA TYR A 438 -27.17 44.06 -25.47
C TYR A 438 -27.44 45.05 -26.58
N LEU A 439 -28.70 45.44 -26.73
CA LEU A 439 -29.13 46.49 -27.63
C LEU A 439 -29.87 47.55 -26.83
N VAL A 440 -29.43 48.80 -26.95
CA VAL A 440 -30.04 49.95 -26.27
C VAL A 440 -30.77 50.81 -27.29
N LYS A 441 -32.05 51.11 -27.05
CA LYS A 441 -32.89 51.87 -27.98
C LYS A 441 -33.73 52.89 -27.24
N GLU A 442 -33.80 54.12 -27.75
CA GLU A 442 -34.75 55.11 -27.24
C GLU A 442 -36.17 54.69 -27.61
N ILE A 443 -37.04 54.51 -26.61
CA ILE A 443 -38.45 54.18 -26.80
C ILE A 443 -39.37 55.37 -26.55
N LYS A 444 -38.84 56.41 -25.88
CA LYS A 444 -39.57 57.65 -25.60
C LYS A 444 -38.60 58.83 -25.55
N ALA A 445 -38.85 59.81 -26.41
CA ALA A 445 -38.10 61.05 -26.45
C ALA A 445 -38.42 61.95 -25.22
N PRO A 446 -37.47 62.81 -24.79
CA PRO A 446 -37.75 63.93 -23.91
C PRO A 446 -38.85 64.84 -24.49
N ALA A 447 -39.58 65.53 -23.62
CA ALA A 447 -40.60 66.49 -24.06
C ALA A 447 -39.99 67.56 -24.99
N LYS A 448 -40.68 67.86 -26.09
CA LYS A 448 -40.26 68.81 -27.16
C LYS A 448 -39.17 68.27 -28.10
N TYR A 449 -38.78 67.00 -28.01
CA TYR A 449 -37.80 66.37 -28.89
C TYR A 449 -38.42 65.29 -29.78
N VAL A 450 -37.85 65.10 -30.97
CA VAL A 450 -38.20 64.00 -31.88
C VAL A 450 -37.55 62.71 -31.36
N LEU A 451 -38.27 61.59 -31.39
CA LEU A 451 -37.74 60.27 -31.04
C LEU A 451 -36.62 59.86 -32.01
N ASN A 452 -35.47 59.49 -31.47
CA ASN A 452 -34.36 58.95 -32.24
C ASN A 452 -34.31 57.42 -32.05
N GLY A 453 -34.83 56.68 -33.02
CA GLY A 453 -34.88 55.22 -32.98
C GLY A 453 -33.56 54.50 -33.27
N GLU A 454 -32.43 55.21 -33.30
CA GLU A 454 -31.10 54.60 -33.46
C GLU A 454 -30.80 53.59 -32.35
N GLU A 455 -30.31 52.42 -32.76
CA GLU A 455 -30.03 51.31 -31.86
C GLU A 455 -28.52 51.21 -31.59
N HIS A 456 -28.15 51.06 -30.32
CA HIS A 456 -26.77 51.02 -29.87
C HIS A 456 -26.42 49.59 -29.41
N PRO A 457 -25.61 48.82 -30.18
CA PRO A 457 -25.11 47.54 -29.72
C PRO A 457 -24.02 47.75 -28.65
N VAL A 458 -24.20 47.12 -27.49
CA VAL A 458 -23.31 47.23 -26.33
C VAL A 458 -22.88 45.85 -25.87
N THR A 459 -21.57 45.63 -25.68
CA THR A 459 -21.04 44.36 -25.17
C THR A 459 -20.48 44.55 -23.76
N ILE A 460 -20.98 43.78 -22.80
CA ILE A 460 -20.38 43.65 -21.47
C ILE A 460 -19.38 42.50 -21.52
N SER A 461 -18.09 42.83 -21.54
CA SER A 461 -16.98 41.87 -21.59
C SER A 461 -16.03 41.93 -20.39
N GLU A 462 -16.04 43.02 -19.63
CA GLU A 462 -15.14 43.28 -18.52
C GLU A 462 -15.91 43.48 -17.21
N ASN A 463 -15.43 42.86 -16.13
CA ASN A 463 -16.13 42.88 -14.85
C ASN A 463 -16.06 44.26 -14.17
N GLY A 464 -17.20 44.75 -13.69
CA GLY A 464 -17.35 46.05 -13.04
C GLY A 464 -17.33 47.26 -13.98
N LYS A 465 -17.12 47.06 -15.28
CA LYS A 465 -17.04 48.16 -16.25
C LYS A 465 -18.42 48.77 -16.51
N THR A 466 -18.44 50.10 -16.63
CA THR A 466 -19.59 50.84 -17.15
C THR A 466 -19.31 51.18 -18.61
N ILE A 467 -20.18 50.77 -19.52
CA ILE A 467 -20.10 51.12 -20.93
C ILE A 467 -20.96 52.37 -21.15
N GLU A 468 -20.33 53.45 -21.59
CA GLU A 468 -20.99 54.74 -21.81
C GLU A 468 -21.36 54.89 -23.29
N ILE A 469 -22.60 55.31 -23.54
CA ILE A 469 -23.09 55.69 -24.88
C ILE A 469 -23.68 57.10 -24.83
N THR A 470 -23.48 57.87 -25.90
CA THR A 470 -24.08 59.21 -26.05
C THR A 470 -25.17 59.16 -27.10
N HIS A 471 -26.36 59.66 -26.77
CA HIS A 471 -27.51 59.65 -27.67
C HIS A 471 -28.13 61.03 -27.81
N THR A 472 -28.29 61.50 -29.04
CA THR A 472 -28.74 62.87 -29.36
C THR A 472 -30.16 62.89 -29.91
N ASN A 473 -30.94 63.94 -29.58
CA ASN A 473 -32.25 64.17 -30.20
C ASN A 473 -32.31 65.58 -30.78
N ARG A 474 -33.11 65.71 -31.85
CA ARG A 474 -33.48 66.99 -32.45
C ARG A 474 -34.67 67.58 -31.72
N VAL A 475 -34.59 68.88 -31.41
CA VAL A 475 -35.74 69.64 -30.95
C VAL A 475 -36.82 69.65 -32.05
N ILE A 476 -38.10 69.55 -31.67
CA ILE A 476 -39.21 69.66 -32.61
C ILE A 476 -39.26 71.11 -33.12
N LYS A 477 -38.92 71.29 -34.39
CA LYS A 477 -39.01 72.59 -35.08
C LYS A 477 -40.32 72.66 -35.87
N GLY A 478 -41.09 73.72 -35.65
CA GLY A 478 -42.30 74.03 -36.42
C GLY A 478 -42.01 75.04 -37.52
N LYS A 479 -42.79 75.00 -38.60
CA LYS A 479 -42.81 76.07 -39.61
C LYS A 479 -44.11 76.86 -39.45
N VAL A 480 -44.00 78.17 -39.28
CA VAL A 480 -45.14 79.08 -39.35
C VAL A 480 -45.25 79.60 -40.78
N ALA A 481 -46.43 79.44 -41.38
CA ALA A 481 -46.76 80.03 -42.67
C ALA A 481 -47.92 81.01 -42.48
N VAL A 482 -47.71 82.26 -42.87
CA VAL A 482 -48.72 83.31 -42.78
C VAL A 482 -49.22 83.61 -44.20
N LYS A 483 -50.50 83.36 -44.45
CA LYS A 483 -51.18 83.85 -45.65
C LYS A 483 -51.87 85.17 -45.31
N LYS A 484 -51.34 86.28 -45.79
CA LYS A 484 -51.96 87.59 -45.60
C LYS A 484 -52.87 87.91 -46.78
N THR A 485 -54.17 87.93 -46.53
CA THR A 485 -55.17 88.32 -47.52
C THR A 485 -55.77 89.67 -47.20
N ASP A 486 -56.41 90.24 -48.21
CA ASP A 486 -57.32 91.36 -48.06
C ASP A 486 -58.61 90.91 -47.33
N SER A 487 -59.25 91.83 -46.59
CA SER A 487 -60.47 91.54 -45.82
C SER A 487 -61.76 91.64 -46.63
N GLU A 488 -61.74 92.34 -47.77
CA GLU A 488 -62.93 92.64 -48.58
C GLU A 488 -62.88 91.91 -49.93
N ILE A 489 -61.68 91.67 -50.47
CA ILE A 489 -61.48 90.99 -51.76
C ILE A 489 -61.06 89.54 -51.54
N ALA A 490 -61.97 88.61 -51.83
CA ALA A 490 -61.70 87.17 -51.74
C ALA A 490 -60.49 86.78 -52.62
N ASP A 491 -59.62 85.92 -52.08
CA ASP A 491 -58.43 85.35 -52.72
C ASP A 491 -57.31 86.33 -53.14
N LEU A 492 -57.42 87.62 -52.83
CA LEU A 492 -56.33 88.58 -53.04
C LEU A 492 -55.27 88.44 -51.94
N ASN A 493 -54.06 88.00 -52.32
CA ASN A 493 -52.89 87.95 -51.44
C ASN A 493 -52.18 89.32 -51.43
N LEU A 494 -51.73 89.77 -50.25
CA LEU A 494 -51.05 91.06 -50.09
C LEU A 494 -49.54 90.87 -50.01
N GLU A 495 -48.81 91.54 -50.91
CA GLU A 495 -47.34 91.58 -50.94
C GLU A 495 -46.79 92.73 -50.08
N GLY A 496 -45.59 92.56 -49.52
CA GLY A 496 -44.89 93.59 -48.74
C GLY A 496 -45.25 93.69 -47.25
N ALA A 497 -46.12 92.81 -46.74
CA ALA A 497 -46.41 92.73 -45.30
C ALA A 497 -45.25 92.07 -44.54
N GLU A 498 -44.74 92.75 -43.52
CA GLU A 498 -43.70 92.22 -42.62
C GLU A 498 -44.33 91.63 -41.35
N PHE A 499 -43.81 90.48 -40.92
CA PHE A 499 -44.24 89.81 -39.70
C PHE A 499 -43.02 89.52 -38.82
N THR A 500 -43.16 89.79 -37.53
CA THR A 500 -42.16 89.42 -36.51
C THR A 500 -42.76 88.34 -35.62
N ILE A 501 -42.05 87.23 -35.47
CA ILE A 501 -42.42 86.17 -34.53
C ILE A 501 -41.79 86.53 -33.20
N TYR A 502 -42.53 86.42 -32.10
CA TYR A 502 -42.00 86.62 -30.76
C TYR A 502 -42.13 85.31 -29.97
N ASP A 503 -41.12 84.96 -29.18
CA ASP A 503 -41.25 83.91 -28.16
C ASP A 503 -42.19 84.37 -27.03
N ASN A 504 -42.51 83.47 -26.08
CA ASN A 504 -43.37 83.81 -24.94
C ASN A 504 -42.77 84.88 -24.00
N ASN A 505 -41.48 85.17 -24.13
CA ASN A 505 -40.78 86.22 -23.39
C ASN A 505 -40.66 87.54 -24.19
N LYS A 506 -41.33 87.62 -25.36
CA LYS A 506 -41.32 88.76 -26.29
C LYS A 506 -39.97 89.03 -26.95
N ASN A 507 -39.12 88.02 -27.08
CA ASN A 507 -37.92 88.12 -27.91
C ASN A 507 -38.29 87.81 -29.37
N SER A 508 -37.88 88.68 -30.30
CA SER A 508 -38.10 88.53 -31.74
C SER A 508 -37.13 87.56 -32.40
#